data_AF-A0A8J7A507-F1
#
_entry.id   AF-A0A8J7A507-F1
#
_cell.length_a   1.000
_cell.length_b   1.000
_cell.length_c   1.000
_cell.angle_alpha   90.00
_cell.angle_beta   90.00
_cell.angle_gamma   90.00
#
_symmetry.space_group_name_H-M   'P 1'
#
loop_
_entity.id
_entity.type
_entity.pdbx_description
1 polymer ?
#
loop_
_entity_poly.entity_id
_entity_poly.type
_entity_poly.pdbx_seq_one_letter_code
_entity_poly.pdbx_strand_id
1 'polypeptide(L)'
;MTHNPGGISQSNTGSMGGGQQAVIGNNNSQKMTSQADAPAGQQLTQQQVIQMLAEIEDMIRSAKLPPDTQKEAIAYLSAAKKATEKAEPKKQLVATNLEGVAETLNDVSQNEGEGKTLWEKVKPILLKVTDWLGQAIAGSLLGILLK
;
A
#
# COMPACT_ATOMS: atom_id res chain seq x y z
N MET A 1 -9.51 61.41 1.86
CA MET A 1 -9.92 60.77 0.59
C MET A 1 -8.76 61.05 -0.37
N THR A 2 -7.93 60.11 -0.81
CA THR A 2 -8.18 58.76 -1.36
C THR A 2 -6.86 57.97 -1.30
N HIS A 3 -6.94 56.67 -0.98
CA HIS A 3 -5.81 55.74 -0.97
C HIS A 3 -5.47 55.29 -2.40
N ASN A 4 -4.18 55.12 -2.71
CA ASN A 4 -3.72 54.37 -3.88
C ASN A 4 -2.46 53.56 -3.52
N PRO A 5 -2.49 52.22 -3.52
CA PRO A 5 -1.30 51.41 -3.34
C PRO A 5 -0.81 50.88 -4.70
N GLY A 6 0.39 51.27 -5.11
CA GLY A 6 1.07 50.73 -6.28
C GLY A 6 2.50 50.37 -5.92
N GLY A 7 2.68 49.23 -5.23
CA GLY A 7 3.99 48.68 -4.95
C GLY A 7 4.60 48.09 -6.21
N ILE A 8 5.75 48.61 -6.64
CA ILE A 8 6.65 47.92 -7.55
C ILE A 8 7.88 47.54 -6.72
N SER A 9 7.94 46.28 -6.29
CA SER A 9 9.17 45.70 -5.75
C SER A 9 9.97 45.08 -6.90
N GLN A 10 11.01 45.78 -7.32
CA GLN A 10 12.13 45.17 -8.03
C GLN A 10 12.98 44.41 -7.03
N SER A 11 13.35 43.17 -7.34
CA SER A 11 14.53 42.52 -6.77
C SER A 11 15.03 41.45 -7.74
N ASN A 12 16.19 41.70 -8.31
CA ASN A 12 17.03 40.67 -8.90
C ASN A 12 18.45 40.85 -8.38
N THR A 13 18.86 39.98 -7.46
CA THR A 13 20.26 39.58 -7.24
C THR A 13 20.24 38.19 -6.62
N GLY A 14 20.67 37.20 -7.40
CA GLY A 14 20.60 35.79 -7.06
C GLY A 14 21.65 35.33 -6.05
N SER A 15 21.36 34.25 -5.33
CA SER A 15 21.92 32.91 -5.58
C SER A 15 21.80 32.01 -4.34
N MET A 16 21.07 30.91 -4.53
CA MET A 16 21.18 29.58 -3.89
C MET A 16 21.12 29.41 -2.36
N GLY A 17 20.09 28.66 -1.93
CA GLY A 17 20.17 27.78 -0.76
C GLY A 17 19.05 27.93 0.27
N GLY A 18 18.14 26.95 0.31
CA GLY A 18 17.44 26.51 1.53
C GLY A 18 16.32 27.38 2.10
N GLY A 19 15.17 26.74 2.34
CA GLY A 19 14.37 27.00 3.54
C GLY A 19 13.17 27.94 3.42
N GLN A 20 11.99 27.33 3.48
CA GLN A 20 10.81 27.82 4.22
C GLN A 20 10.15 29.10 3.68
N GLN A 21 9.30 28.93 2.67
CA GLN A 21 8.25 29.91 2.35
C GLN A 21 7.03 29.62 3.23
N ALA A 22 6.96 30.30 4.37
CA ALA A 22 5.79 30.36 5.22
C ALA A 22 4.66 31.12 4.49
N VAL A 23 3.71 30.37 3.92
CA VAL A 23 2.44 30.92 3.43
C VAL A 23 1.47 30.95 4.59
N ILE A 24 1.39 32.11 5.24
CA ILE A 24 0.32 32.47 6.17
C ILE A 24 -0.85 32.96 5.32
N GLY A 25 -1.89 32.14 5.18
CA GLY A 25 -3.07 32.44 4.38
C GLY A 25 -4.26 31.57 4.78
N ASN A 26 -5.19 32.20 5.49
CA ASN A 26 -6.39 31.67 6.13
C ASN A 26 -7.22 30.69 5.25
N ASN A 27 -7.63 29.57 5.83
CA ASN A 27 -8.65 28.63 5.31
C ASN A 27 -8.33 27.79 4.05
N ASN A 28 -7.18 27.11 4.01
CA ASN A 28 -7.03 25.95 3.14
C ASN A 28 -6.74 24.71 3.97
N SER A 29 -7.80 23.96 4.30
CA SER A 29 -7.69 22.56 4.68
C SER A 29 -7.24 21.76 3.44
N GLN A 30 -5.96 21.94 3.06
CA GLN A 30 -5.30 21.10 2.08
C GLN A 30 -5.13 19.73 2.72
N LYS A 31 -6.13 18.87 2.51
CA LYS A 31 -5.85 17.44 2.42
C LYS A 31 -4.78 17.30 1.34
N MET A 32 -3.53 17.07 1.75
CA MET A 32 -2.46 16.68 0.86
C MET A 32 -2.90 15.41 0.13
N THR A 33 -3.44 15.58 -1.07
CA THR A 33 -3.56 14.53 -2.06
C THR A 33 -2.38 14.74 -2.98
N SER A 34 -1.20 14.31 -2.55
CA SER A 34 0.00 14.36 -3.38
C SER A 34 -0.02 13.14 -4.30
N GLN A 35 -0.56 13.35 -5.49
CA GLN A 35 -0.38 12.55 -6.71
C GLN A 35 -0.20 13.65 -7.79
N ALA A 36 0.87 13.79 -8.55
CA ALA A 36 1.72 12.77 -9.14
C ALA A 36 3.04 13.41 -9.61
N ASP A 37 4.14 12.68 -9.42
CA ASP A 37 5.30 12.70 -10.31
C ASP A 37 5.80 11.26 -10.34
N ALA A 38 5.79 10.63 -11.51
CA ALA A 38 6.47 9.36 -11.70
C ALA A 38 7.28 9.43 -12.99
N PRO A 39 8.60 9.28 -12.85
CA PRO A 39 9.35 8.37 -13.69
C PRO A 39 10.26 7.45 -12.86
N ALA A 40 10.22 6.15 -13.15
CA ALA A 40 11.02 5.05 -12.59
C ALA A 40 11.03 4.91 -11.04
N GLY A 41 10.15 4.06 -10.51
CA GLY A 41 10.12 3.73 -9.07
C GLY A 41 8.83 4.12 -8.35
N GLN A 42 7.68 4.05 -9.05
CA GLN A 42 6.39 4.50 -8.53
C GLN A 42 5.97 3.65 -7.32
N GLN A 43 6.16 4.20 -6.13
CA GLN A 43 5.78 3.56 -4.87
C GLN A 43 4.27 3.32 -4.88
N LEU A 44 3.86 2.10 -4.54
CA LEU A 44 2.44 1.73 -4.52
C LEU A 44 1.63 2.66 -3.64
N THR A 45 0.48 3.09 -4.15
CA THR A 45 -0.51 3.85 -3.37
C THR A 45 -1.35 2.90 -2.51
N GLN A 46 -1.97 3.45 -1.45
CA GLN A 46 -2.91 2.72 -0.61
C GLN A 46 -4.05 2.08 -1.43
N GLN A 47 -4.60 2.82 -2.40
CA GLN A 47 -5.67 2.32 -3.29
C GLN A 47 -5.20 1.14 -4.15
N GLN A 48 -3.99 1.20 -4.70
CA GLN A 48 -3.42 0.08 -5.45
C GLN A 48 -3.22 -1.15 -4.57
N VAL A 49 -2.81 -0.98 -3.31
CA VAL A 49 -2.72 -2.10 -2.36
C VAL A 49 -4.09 -2.69 -2.09
N ILE A 50 -5.11 -1.87 -1.82
CA ILE A 50 -6.49 -2.36 -1.62
C ILE A 50 -6.97 -3.17 -2.84
N GLN A 51 -6.69 -2.69 -4.06
CA GLN A 51 -7.04 -3.40 -5.29
C GLN A 51 -6.33 -4.74 -5.41
N MET A 52 -5.05 -4.81 -5.06
CA MET A 52 -4.29 -6.07 -5.04
C MET A 52 -4.84 -7.05 -3.99
N LEU A 53 -5.21 -6.55 -2.81
CA LEU A 53 -5.88 -7.38 -1.80
C LEU A 53 -7.25 -7.89 -2.28
N ALA A 54 -7.97 -7.10 -3.09
CA ALA A 54 -9.21 -7.51 -3.73
C ALA A 54 -8.99 -8.62 -4.76
N GLU A 55 -7.97 -8.48 -5.60
CA GLU A 55 -7.59 -9.50 -6.56
C GLU A 55 -7.26 -10.85 -5.89
N ILE A 56 -6.48 -10.82 -4.80
CA ILE A 56 -6.17 -12.03 -4.01
C ILE A 56 -7.45 -12.66 -3.46
N GLU A 57 -8.41 -11.87 -2.97
CA GLU A 57 -9.68 -12.37 -2.44
C GLU A 57 -10.47 -13.11 -3.52
N ASP A 58 -10.59 -12.52 -4.71
CA ASP A 58 -11.30 -13.13 -5.83
C ASP A 58 -10.64 -14.44 -6.27
N MET A 59 -9.31 -14.49 -6.29
CA MET A 59 -8.57 -15.72 -6.59
C MET A 59 -8.81 -16.82 -5.54
N ILE A 60 -8.79 -16.48 -4.25
CA ILE A 60 -9.07 -17.43 -3.16
C ILE A 60 -10.50 -17.96 -3.24
N ARG A 61 -11.47 -17.07 -3.52
CA ARG A 61 -12.89 -17.44 -3.65
C ARG A 61 -13.16 -18.34 -4.86
N SER A 62 -12.41 -18.16 -5.94
CA SER A 62 -12.58 -18.91 -7.18
C SER A 62 -11.85 -20.25 -7.19
N ALA A 63 -10.85 -20.44 -6.34
CA ALA A 63 -10.10 -21.69 -6.24
C ALA A 63 -10.90 -22.77 -5.48
N LYS A 64 -10.78 -24.05 -5.88
CA LYS A 64 -11.37 -25.15 -5.11
C LYS A 64 -10.43 -25.55 -3.97
N LEU A 65 -10.41 -24.70 -2.95
CA LEU A 65 -9.72 -24.99 -1.70
C LEU A 65 -10.65 -25.74 -0.73
N PRO A 66 -10.08 -26.45 0.27
CA PRO A 66 -10.87 -26.91 1.41
C PRO A 66 -11.65 -25.74 2.03
N PRO A 67 -12.93 -25.92 2.42
CA PRO A 67 -13.78 -24.83 2.90
C PRO A 67 -13.20 -24.06 4.08
N ASP A 68 -12.53 -24.76 5.00
CA ASP A 68 -11.96 -24.13 6.20
C ASP A 68 -10.70 -23.32 5.85
N THR A 69 -9.82 -23.85 4.99
CA THR A 69 -8.67 -23.11 4.42
C THR A 69 -9.11 -21.85 3.70
N GLN A 70 -10.16 -21.93 2.88
CA GLN A 70 -10.68 -20.76 2.16
C GLN A 70 -11.19 -19.70 3.14
N LYS A 71 -12.00 -20.10 4.14
CA LYS A 71 -12.54 -19.18 5.15
C LYS A 71 -11.42 -18.50 5.95
N GLU A 72 -10.42 -19.26 6.36
CA GLU A 72 -9.29 -18.75 7.13
C GLU A 72 -8.48 -17.71 6.34
N ALA A 73 -8.09 -18.04 5.10
CA ALA A 73 -7.36 -17.10 4.23
C ALA A 73 -8.17 -15.82 3.97
N ILE A 74 -9.49 -15.94 3.74
CA ILE A 74 -10.37 -14.77 3.57
C ILE A 74 -10.49 -13.94 4.86
N ALA A 75 -10.50 -14.57 6.04
CA ALA A 75 -10.57 -13.85 7.31
C ALA A 75 -9.33 -12.97 7.53
N TYR A 76 -8.13 -13.54 7.33
CA TYR A 76 -6.88 -12.78 7.38
C TYR A 76 -6.86 -11.66 6.34
N LEU A 77 -7.22 -11.97 5.09
CA LEU A 77 -7.22 -10.97 4.02
C LEU A 77 -8.20 -9.81 4.28
N SER A 78 -9.38 -10.11 4.83
CA SER A 78 -10.37 -9.12 5.24
C SER A 78 -9.83 -8.20 6.34
N ALA A 79 -9.07 -8.75 7.29
CA ALA A 79 -8.42 -7.95 8.34
C ALA A 79 -7.30 -7.07 7.76
N ALA A 80 -6.50 -7.60 6.83
CA ALA A 80 -5.47 -6.83 6.11
C ALA A 80 -6.09 -5.66 5.33
N LYS A 81 -7.21 -5.87 4.62
CA LYS A 81 -7.94 -4.81 3.92
C LYS A 81 -8.42 -3.72 4.89
N LYS A 82 -9.11 -4.10 5.96
CA LYS A 82 -9.58 -3.15 6.99
C LYS A 82 -8.45 -2.35 7.62
N ALA A 83 -7.28 -2.96 7.83
CA ALA A 83 -6.10 -2.28 8.33
C ALA A 83 -5.48 -1.32 7.30
N THR A 84 -5.61 -1.66 6.01
CA THR A 84 -5.14 -0.85 4.88
C THR A 84 -6.05 0.33 4.61
N GLU A 85 -7.38 0.20 4.73
CA GLU A 85 -8.39 1.24 4.46
C GLU A 85 -8.42 2.39 5.47
N LYS A 86 -7.69 2.28 6.58
CA LYS A 86 -7.62 3.35 7.58
C LYS A 86 -6.99 4.60 6.98
N ALA A 87 -7.41 5.78 7.48
CA ALA A 87 -6.84 7.06 7.08
C ALA A 87 -5.31 7.08 7.22
N GLU A 88 -4.80 6.42 8.25
CA GLU A 88 -3.40 6.00 8.36
C GLU A 88 -3.34 4.47 8.36
N PRO A 89 -2.82 3.84 7.29
CA PRO A 89 -2.76 2.38 7.18
C PRO A 89 -1.91 1.75 8.29
N LYS A 90 -2.45 0.76 8.98
CA LYS A 90 -1.73 0.02 10.04
C LYS A 90 -0.81 -1.03 9.41
N LYS A 91 0.29 -0.61 8.78
CA LYS A 91 1.18 -1.48 7.98
C LYS A 91 1.67 -2.74 8.71
N GLN A 92 2.01 -2.66 9.99
CA GLN A 92 2.37 -3.86 10.77
C GLN A 92 1.22 -4.87 10.83
N LEU A 93 -0.01 -4.40 11.09
CA LEU A 93 -1.18 -5.27 11.12
C LEU A 93 -1.52 -5.83 9.73
N VAL A 94 -1.31 -5.04 8.67
CA VAL A 94 -1.43 -5.53 7.28
C VAL A 94 -0.46 -6.69 7.06
N ALA A 95 0.82 -6.51 7.41
CA ALA A 95 1.85 -7.53 7.24
C ALA A 95 1.54 -8.82 8.03
N THR A 96 1.17 -8.72 9.31
CA THR A 96 0.80 -9.89 10.13
C THR A 96 -0.39 -10.66 9.56
N ASN A 97 -1.40 -9.98 9.03
CA ASN A 97 -2.53 -10.67 8.41
C ASN A 97 -2.14 -11.28 7.05
N LEU A 98 -1.30 -10.60 6.26
CA LEU A 98 -0.81 -11.15 5.01
C LEU A 98 0.13 -12.33 5.20
N GLU A 99 0.84 -12.39 6.33
CA GLU A 99 1.58 -13.58 6.77
C GLU A 99 0.62 -14.76 6.96
N GLY A 100 -0.48 -14.58 7.69
CA GLY A 100 -1.50 -15.63 7.83
C GLY A 100 -2.13 -16.09 6.50
N VAL A 101 -2.36 -15.16 5.56
CA VAL A 101 -2.77 -15.53 4.19
C VAL A 101 -1.68 -16.37 3.50
N ALA A 102 -0.43 -15.93 3.59
CA ALA A 102 0.70 -16.59 2.95
C ALA A 102 0.93 -17.99 3.51
N GLU A 103 0.88 -18.17 4.83
CA GLU A 103 1.00 -19.48 5.49
C GLU A 103 -0.13 -20.42 5.06
N THR A 104 -1.38 -19.98 5.18
CA THR A 104 -2.56 -20.78 4.82
C THR A 104 -2.50 -21.27 3.37
N LEU A 105 -2.11 -20.40 2.44
CA LEU A 105 -2.01 -20.74 1.02
C LEU A 105 -0.76 -21.57 0.69
N ASN A 106 0.36 -21.31 1.36
CA ASN A 106 1.58 -22.10 1.20
C ASN A 106 1.38 -23.54 1.68
N ASP A 107 0.66 -23.75 2.78
CA ASP A 107 0.41 -25.08 3.34
C ASP A 107 -0.43 -25.94 2.40
N VAL A 108 -1.52 -25.38 1.85
CA VAL A 108 -2.35 -26.10 0.86
C VAL A 108 -1.62 -26.33 -0.47
N SER A 109 -0.64 -25.48 -0.80
CA SER A 109 0.17 -25.65 -2.02
C SER A 109 1.06 -26.89 -2.00
N GLN A 110 1.37 -27.44 -0.82
CA GLN A 110 2.21 -28.64 -0.68
C GLN A 110 1.54 -29.92 -1.20
N ASN A 111 0.22 -29.93 -1.35
CA ASN A 111 -0.56 -31.09 -1.78
C ASN A 111 -0.72 -31.19 -3.32
N GLU A 112 0.00 -30.37 -4.08
CA GLU A 112 -0.08 -30.24 -5.55
C GLU A 112 -1.50 -29.84 -6.06
N GLY A 113 -1.65 -29.60 -7.36
CA GLY A 113 -2.95 -29.23 -7.97
C GLY A 113 -3.37 -27.75 -7.76
N GLU A 114 -4.66 -27.52 -7.49
CA GLU A 114 -5.25 -26.16 -7.50
C GLU A 114 -4.65 -25.23 -6.43
N GLY A 115 -4.27 -25.77 -5.27
CA GLY A 115 -3.61 -25.00 -4.20
C GLY A 115 -2.25 -24.45 -4.64
N LYS A 116 -1.46 -25.25 -5.37
CA LYS A 116 -0.17 -24.83 -5.93
C LYS A 116 -0.33 -23.75 -6.99
N THR A 117 -1.26 -23.95 -7.93
CA THR A 117 -1.54 -22.93 -8.96
C THR A 117 -2.04 -21.61 -8.37
N LEU A 118 -2.86 -21.66 -7.32
CA LEU A 118 -3.29 -20.46 -6.62
C LEU A 118 -2.10 -19.76 -5.96
N TRP A 119 -1.28 -20.51 -5.22
CA TRP A 119 -0.13 -19.96 -4.51
C TRP A 119 0.86 -19.25 -5.44
N GLU A 120 1.18 -19.86 -6.59
CA GLU A 120 2.06 -19.28 -7.61
C GLU A 120 1.52 -17.97 -8.20
N LYS A 121 0.19 -17.81 -8.29
CA LYS A 121 -0.45 -16.57 -8.76
C LYS A 121 -0.51 -15.49 -7.68
N VAL A 122 -0.76 -15.86 -6.43
CA VAL A 122 -0.87 -14.93 -5.30
C VAL A 122 0.51 -14.40 -4.86
N LYS A 123 1.54 -15.24 -4.86
CA LYS A 123 2.93 -14.89 -4.48
C LYS A 123 3.43 -13.56 -5.08
N PRO A 124 3.41 -13.35 -6.40
CA PRO A 124 3.92 -12.11 -7.00
C PRO A 124 3.12 -10.87 -6.61
N ILE A 125 1.84 -11.01 -6.25
CA ILE A 125 1.02 -9.89 -5.78
C ILE A 125 1.39 -9.56 -4.33
N LEU A 126 1.54 -10.58 -3.48
CA LEU A 126 2.01 -10.37 -2.10
C LEU A 126 3.41 -9.75 -2.06
N LEU A 127 4.32 -10.15 -2.97
CA LEU A 127 5.64 -9.52 -3.10
C LEU A 127 5.56 -8.03 -3.45
N LYS A 128 4.65 -7.62 -4.34
CA LYS A 128 4.44 -6.19 -4.58
C LYS A 128 3.95 -5.47 -3.33
N VAL A 129 3.07 -6.10 -2.54
CA VAL A 129 2.59 -5.51 -1.29
C VAL A 129 3.71 -5.40 -0.25
N THR A 130 4.70 -6.32 -0.22
CA THR A 130 5.84 -6.19 0.70
C THR A 130 6.72 -4.98 0.38
N ASP A 131 6.88 -4.61 -0.89
CA ASP A 131 7.58 -3.38 -1.29
C ASP A 131 6.89 -2.13 -0.71
N TRP A 132 5.56 -2.13 -0.68
CA TRP A 132 4.77 -1.05 -0.06
C TRP A 132 4.88 -1.02 1.47
N LEU A 133 4.90 -2.19 2.09
CA LEU A 133 5.03 -2.34 3.54
C LEU A 133 6.42 -1.92 4.03
N GLY A 134 7.45 -2.13 3.21
CA GLY A 134 8.85 -1.95 3.56
C GLY A 134 9.43 -3.18 4.25
N GLN A 135 10.70 -3.49 3.96
CA GLN A 135 11.34 -4.75 4.38
C GLN A 135 11.35 -4.97 5.89
N ALA A 136 11.51 -3.92 6.71
CA ALA A 136 11.52 -4.02 8.17
C ALA A 136 10.18 -4.53 8.75
N ILE A 137 9.07 -4.26 8.06
CA ILE A 137 7.73 -4.70 8.48
C ILE A 137 7.39 -6.06 7.84
N ALA A 138 7.80 -6.27 6.59
CA ALA A 138 7.43 -7.45 5.81
C ALA A 138 8.40 -8.64 5.97
N GLY A 139 9.37 -8.60 6.89
CA GLY A 139 10.42 -9.60 7.00
C GLY A 139 9.93 -11.05 7.08
N SER A 140 8.98 -11.36 7.97
CA SER A 140 8.41 -12.71 8.09
C SER A 140 7.68 -13.15 6.84
N LEU A 141 6.82 -12.27 6.30
CA LEU A 141 6.09 -12.49 5.05
C LEU A 141 7.03 -12.74 3.87
N LEU A 142 8.11 -11.96 3.73
CA LEU A 142 9.15 -12.19 2.72
C LEU A 142 9.81 -13.57 2.89
N GLY A 143 10.06 -13.98 4.13
CA GLY A 143 10.59 -15.31 4.44
C GLY A 143 9.70 -16.46 3.98
N ILE A 144 8.37 -16.27 3.91
CA ILE A 144 7.44 -17.26 3.34
C ILE A 144 7.46 -17.18 1.82
N LEU A 145 7.43 -15.97 1.26
CA LEU A 145 7.32 -15.76 -0.19
C LEU A 145 8.57 -16.18 -0.99
N LEU A 146 9.73 -16.22 -0.35
CA LEU A 146 11.02 -16.55 -0.98
C LEU A 146 11.45 -18.02 -0.79
N LYS A 147 10.66 -18.82 -0.04
CA LYS A 147 10.79 -20.28 0.01
C LYS A 147 10.16 -20.92 -1.21
#